data_AF-A0A7J2X294-F1
#
_entry.id   AF-A0A7J2X294-F1
#
_cell.length_a   1.000
_cell.length_b   1.000
_cell.length_c   1.000
_cell.angle_alpha   90.00
_cell.angle_beta   90.00
_cell.angle_gamma   90.00
#
_symmetry.space_group_name_H-M   'P 1'
#
loop_
_entity.id
_entity.type
_entity.pdbx_description
1 polymer ?
#
loop_
_entity_poly.entity_id
_entity_poly.type
_entity_poly.pdbx_seq_one_letter_code
_entity_poly.pdbx_strand_id
1 'polypeptide(L)'
;MGVARYFTVKAINLSLVLVAVLLLTAILFGATGLSDKILKAIINEEVRAYRAQLASQHTGLSEEEINKMVSNFRKSLEVQYGLDKPWYVRLPEMIRRIVTLDLGTSKHMTSFSGSNRIKDIIVERIPYTVMLVTTAVVIVFIIGLGFGTWLSTKVGSIWDRGVSLFSAISYATPTWWLALLLILIFSYYLRVLPYGGLLSPNPPKEFFPRLMDMLYHTILPVATLVLALSGSAIYIYRSILVSTANEDFVTVARAKGLPENLVLRRYIIRPSLHPILTNLVLGLAGSLTGAILTETV
;
A
#
# COMPACT_ATOMS: atom_id res chain seq x y z
N MET A 1 27.14 -21.66 -12.87
CA MET A 1 27.34 -20.23 -12.50
C MET A 1 27.32 -20.13 -10.99
N GLY A 2 28.27 -19.44 -10.35
CA GLY A 2 28.25 -19.28 -8.89
C GLY A 2 27.05 -18.46 -8.44
N VAL A 3 26.46 -18.82 -7.29
CA VAL A 3 25.27 -18.16 -6.71
C VAL A 3 25.48 -16.65 -6.58
N ALA A 4 26.66 -16.21 -6.14
CA ALA A 4 27.02 -14.80 -6.05
C ALA A 4 26.94 -14.08 -7.41
N ARG A 5 27.52 -14.67 -8.47
CA ARG A 5 27.49 -14.10 -9.84
C ARG A 5 26.06 -13.95 -10.35
N TYR A 6 25.18 -14.91 -10.07
CA TYR A 6 23.76 -14.81 -10.46
C TYR A 6 23.08 -13.63 -9.76
N PHE A 7 23.24 -13.49 -8.44
CA PHE A 7 22.66 -12.37 -7.70
C PHE A 7 23.22 -11.01 -8.13
N THR A 8 24.53 -10.92 -8.38
CA THR A 8 25.16 -9.68 -8.87
C THR A 8 24.61 -9.27 -10.24
N VAL A 9 24.58 -10.20 -11.21
CA VAL A 9 24.03 -9.93 -12.55
C VAL A 9 22.57 -9.51 -12.46
N LYS A 10 21.79 -10.18 -11.60
CA LYS A 10 20.38 -9.85 -11.41
C LYS A 10 20.20 -8.48 -10.77
N ALA A 11 21.00 -8.12 -9.77
CA ALA A 11 20.98 -6.80 -9.15
C ALA A 11 21.30 -5.69 -10.17
N ILE A 12 22.36 -5.87 -10.97
CA ILE A 12 22.73 -4.92 -12.02
C ILE A 12 21.61 -4.75 -13.04
N ASN A 13 21.05 -5.86 -13.54
CA ASN A 13 19.96 -5.82 -14.50
C ASN A 13 18.74 -5.10 -13.93
N LEU A 14 18.36 -5.38 -12.67
CA LEU A 14 17.25 -4.71 -12.01
C LEU A 14 17.50 -3.21 -11.81
N SER A 15 18.71 -2.80 -11.42
CA SER A 15 19.08 -1.40 -11.30
C SER A 15 19.04 -0.67 -12.64
N LEU A 16 19.54 -1.29 -13.72
CA LEU A 16 19.48 -0.72 -15.07
C LEU A 16 18.04 -0.57 -15.55
N VAL A 17 17.21 -1.60 -15.36
CA VAL A 17 15.78 -1.55 -15.71
C VAL A 17 15.07 -0.46 -14.90
N LEU A 18 15.32 -0.35 -13.60
CA LEU A 18 14.74 0.69 -12.75
C LEU A 18 15.08 2.09 -13.28
N VAL A 19 16.36 2.36 -13.53
CA VAL A 19 16.80 3.67 -14.06
C VAL A 19 16.17 3.93 -15.42
N ALA A 20 16.16 2.94 -16.32
CA ALA A 20 15.54 3.09 -17.64
C ALA A 20 14.03 3.42 -17.54
N VAL A 21 13.30 2.73 -16.67
CA VAL A 21 11.87 2.98 -16.44
C VAL A 21 11.64 4.37 -15.86
N LEU A 22 12.44 4.80 -14.88
CA LEU A 22 12.34 6.14 -14.30
C LEU A 22 12.64 7.23 -15.33
N LEU A 23 13.64 7.04 -16.18
CA LEU A 23 13.97 7.98 -17.26
C LEU A 23 12.88 8.05 -18.33
N LEU A 24 12.34 6.91 -18.75
CA LEU A 24 11.21 6.87 -19.68
C LEU A 24 10.00 7.58 -19.08
N THR A 25 9.71 7.35 -17.81
CA THR A 25 8.60 8.00 -17.09
C THR A 25 8.81 9.51 -17.03
N ALA A 26 10.02 9.97 -16.69
CA ALA A 26 10.43 11.37 -16.70
C ALA A 26 10.19 12.05 -18.05
N ILE A 27 10.62 11.40 -19.13
CA ILE A 27 10.45 11.90 -20.51
C ILE A 27 8.97 11.95 -20.87
N LEU A 28 8.20 10.88 -20.58
CA LEU A 28 6.77 10.82 -20.87
C LEU A 28 6.00 11.92 -20.13
N PHE A 29 6.30 12.17 -18.86
CA PHE A 29 5.64 13.22 -18.06
C PHE A 29 5.92 14.62 -18.62
N GLY A 30 7.14 14.86 -19.09
CA GLY A 30 7.51 16.11 -19.75
C GLY A 30 6.85 16.26 -21.12
N ALA A 31 7.00 15.25 -21.99
CA ALA A 31 6.52 15.29 -23.37
C ALA A 31 4.98 15.37 -23.49
N THR A 32 4.26 14.72 -22.59
CA THR A 32 2.78 14.79 -22.53
C THR A 32 2.26 16.10 -21.92
N GLY A 33 3.14 16.93 -21.35
CA GLY A 33 2.77 18.12 -20.57
C GLY A 33 2.06 17.80 -19.26
N LEU A 34 2.03 16.53 -18.83
CA LEU A 34 1.41 16.12 -17.57
C LEU A 34 2.11 16.78 -16.37
N SER A 35 3.44 16.85 -16.40
CA SER A 35 4.23 17.54 -15.37
C SER A 35 3.78 19.00 -15.19
N ASP A 36 3.62 19.74 -16.28
CA ASP A 36 3.22 21.14 -16.25
C ASP A 36 1.81 21.32 -15.72
N LYS A 37 0.89 20.43 -16.11
CA LYS A 37 -0.50 20.44 -15.61
C LYS A 37 -0.55 20.22 -14.10
N ILE A 38 0.20 19.24 -13.59
CA ILE A 38 0.27 18.93 -12.15
C ILE A 38 0.87 20.12 -11.39
N LEU A 39 2.01 20.64 -11.84
CA LEU A 39 2.67 21.77 -11.17
C LEU A 39 1.81 23.04 -11.20
N LYS A 40 1.14 23.34 -12.33
CA LYS A 40 0.20 24.46 -12.40
C LYS A 40 -1.01 24.27 -11.49
N ALA A 41 -1.51 23.04 -11.32
CA ALA A 41 -2.59 22.73 -10.39
C ALA A 41 -2.16 23.00 -8.94
N ILE A 42 -0.95 22.57 -8.55
CA ILE A 42 -0.36 22.85 -7.23
C ILE A 42 -0.24 24.36 -7.02
N ILE A 43 0.32 25.11 -7.99
CA ILE A 43 0.42 26.57 -7.90
C ILE A 43 -0.96 27.22 -7.74
N ASN A 44 -1.96 26.76 -8.51
CA ASN A 44 -3.31 27.30 -8.40
C ASN A 44 -3.93 27.05 -7.01
N GLU A 45 -3.63 25.92 -6.38
CA GLU A 45 -4.07 25.63 -5.02
C GLU A 45 -3.37 26.52 -3.99
N GLU A 46 -2.04 26.60 -4.03
CA GLU A 46 -1.25 27.47 -3.14
C GLU A 46 -1.65 28.95 -3.29
N VAL A 47 -1.87 29.41 -4.52
CA VAL A 47 -2.32 30.77 -4.81
C VAL A 47 -3.73 31.04 -4.28
N ARG A 48 -4.65 30.08 -4.40
CA ARG A 48 -6.00 30.21 -3.83
C ARG A 48 -5.96 30.28 -2.31
N ALA A 49 -5.16 29.43 -1.67
CA ALA A 49 -4.96 29.45 -0.23
C ALA A 49 -4.36 30.78 0.24
N TYR A 50 -3.35 31.29 -0.47
CA TYR A 50 -2.71 32.58 -0.18
C TYR A 50 -3.69 33.76 -0.32
N ARG A 51 -4.50 33.78 -1.39
CA ARG A 51 -5.53 34.80 -1.57
C ARG A 51 -6.59 34.77 -0.46
N ALA A 52 -7.04 33.58 -0.07
CA ALA A 52 -7.99 33.41 1.01
C ALA A 52 -7.42 33.90 2.36
N GLN A 53 -6.15 33.59 2.63
CA GLN A 53 -5.44 34.08 3.81
C GLN A 53 -5.37 35.62 3.83
N LEU A 54 -4.98 36.26 2.72
CA LEU A 54 -4.94 37.72 2.61
C LEU A 54 -6.30 38.35 2.86
N ALA A 55 -7.37 37.82 2.26
CA ALA A 55 -8.73 38.31 2.45
C ALA A 55 -9.23 38.19 3.91
N SER A 56 -8.81 37.13 4.62
CA SER A 56 -9.19 36.93 6.04
C SER A 56 -8.39 37.78 7.04
N GLN A 57 -7.12 38.08 6.75
CA GLN A 57 -6.20 38.73 7.69
C GLN A 57 -6.09 40.24 7.47
N HIS A 58 -6.40 40.73 6.26
CA HIS A 58 -6.21 42.13 5.89
C HIS A 58 -7.48 42.72 5.29
N THR A 59 -8.43 43.09 6.15
CA THR A 59 -9.72 43.70 5.78
C THR A 59 -9.62 45.11 5.19
N GLY A 60 -8.41 45.70 5.13
CA GLY A 60 -8.15 47.06 4.63
C GLY A 60 -7.37 47.15 3.32
N LEU A 61 -7.01 46.03 2.68
CA LEU A 61 -6.31 46.06 1.38
C LEU A 61 -7.29 46.29 0.24
N SER A 62 -6.90 47.12 -0.73
CA SER A 62 -7.65 47.27 -1.98
C SER A 62 -7.60 45.97 -2.80
N GLU A 63 -8.64 45.68 -3.57
CA GLU A 63 -8.66 44.51 -4.48
C GLU A 63 -7.47 44.53 -5.45
N GLU A 64 -7.01 45.71 -5.84
CA GLU A 64 -5.87 45.89 -6.73
C GLU A 64 -4.54 45.49 -6.08
N GLU A 65 -4.37 45.81 -4.79
CA GLU A 65 -3.19 45.42 -4.00
C GLU A 65 -3.15 43.92 -3.78
N ILE A 66 -4.29 43.30 -3.47
CA ILE A 66 -4.44 41.84 -3.33
C ILE A 66 -4.06 41.15 -4.65
N ASN A 67 -4.58 41.63 -5.78
CA ASN A 67 -4.27 41.06 -7.10
C ASN A 67 -2.77 41.19 -7.43
N LYS A 68 -2.13 42.29 -7.06
CA LYS A 68 -0.69 42.49 -7.24
C LYS A 68 0.15 41.55 -6.38
N MET A 69 -0.19 41.37 -5.11
CA MET A 69 0.51 40.42 -4.23
C MET A 69 0.34 38.97 -4.70
N VAL A 70 -0.89 38.59 -5.07
CA VAL A 70 -1.23 37.26 -5.56
C VAL A 70 -0.49 36.94 -6.87
N SER A 71 -0.43 37.87 -7.81
CA SER A 71 0.30 37.66 -9.07
C SER A 71 1.80 37.54 -8.87
N ASN A 72 2.40 38.34 -7.98
CA ASN A 72 3.81 38.22 -7.62
C ASN A 72 4.12 36.87 -6.94
N PHE A 73 3.26 36.43 -6.02
CA PHE A 73 3.39 35.13 -5.37
C PHE A 73 3.28 33.98 -6.37
N ARG A 74 2.31 34.04 -7.29
CA ARG A 74 2.19 33.06 -8.38
C ARG A 74 3.46 32.98 -9.23
N LYS A 75 4.00 34.13 -9.65
CA LYS A 75 5.20 34.19 -10.48
C LYS A 75 6.43 33.63 -9.75
N SER A 76 6.55 33.87 -8.44
CA SER A 76 7.64 33.30 -7.64
C SER A 76 7.55 31.77 -7.57
N LEU A 77 6.35 31.21 -7.46
CA LEU A 77 6.13 29.76 -7.50
C LEU A 77 6.44 29.18 -8.89
N GLU A 78 6.02 29.84 -9.97
CA GLU A 78 6.30 29.39 -11.35
C GLU A 78 7.82 29.26 -11.59
N VAL A 79 8.61 30.23 -11.12
CA VAL A 79 10.08 30.18 -11.18
C VAL A 79 10.65 29.09 -10.27
N GLN A 80 10.15 28.92 -9.04
CA GLN A 80 10.60 27.87 -8.12
C GLN A 80 10.38 26.45 -8.68
N TYR A 81 9.25 26.22 -9.36
CA TYR A 81 8.94 24.94 -10.01
C TYR A 81 9.57 24.79 -11.41
N GLY A 82 10.27 25.81 -11.90
CA GLY A 82 10.91 25.83 -13.22
C GLY A 82 9.93 25.85 -14.39
N LEU A 83 8.68 26.27 -14.16
CA LEU A 83 7.65 26.38 -15.20
C LEU A 83 7.87 27.58 -16.12
N ASP A 84 8.81 28.46 -15.79
CA ASP A 84 9.35 29.49 -16.67
C ASP A 84 10.15 28.90 -17.84
N LYS A 85 10.55 27.63 -17.75
CA LYS A 85 11.37 26.94 -18.75
C LYS A 85 10.61 25.78 -19.41
N PRO A 86 10.84 25.53 -20.71
CA PRO A 86 10.32 24.34 -21.37
C PRO A 86 10.75 23.05 -20.64
N TRP A 87 9.90 22.02 -20.66
CA TRP A 87 10.11 20.77 -19.93
C TRP A 87 11.46 20.10 -20.24
N TYR A 88 11.92 20.17 -21.49
CA TYR A 88 13.19 19.57 -21.92
C TYR A 88 14.42 20.25 -21.29
N VAL A 89 14.32 21.52 -20.89
CA VAL A 89 15.40 22.24 -20.18
C VAL A 89 15.51 21.77 -18.73
N ARG A 90 14.41 21.28 -18.14
CA ARG A 90 14.38 20.72 -16.78
C ARG A 90 14.87 19.27 -16.70
N LEU A 91 14.91 18.56 -17.83
CA LEU A 91 15.27 17.13 -17.86
C LEU A 91 16.67 16.82 -17.33
N PRO A 92 17.76 17.52 -17.70
CA PRO A 92 19.10 17.10 -17.27
C PRO A 92 19.27 17.06 -15.75
N GLU A 93 18.71 18.03 -15.04
CA GLU A 93 18.74 18.06 -13.57
C GLU A 93 17.88 16.93 -12.98
N MET A 94 16.70 16.66 -13.56
CA MET A 94 15.85 15.55 -13.13
C MET A 94 16.52 14.18 -13.36
N ILE A 95 17.19 14.01 -14.50
CA ILE A 95 17.98 12.81 -14.83
C ILE A 95 19.11 12.64 -13.82
N ARG A 96 19.86 13.72 -13.51
CA ARG A 96 20.91 13.70 -12.51
C ARG A 96 20.37 13.20 -11.17
N ARG A 97 19.26 13.76 -10.70
CA ARG A 97 18.60 13.35 -9.45
C ARG A 97 18.16 11.89 -9.46
N ILE A 98 17.59 11.41 -10.57
CA ILE A 98 17.19 9.99 -10.72
C ILE A 98 18.42 9.08 -10.61
N VAL A 99 19.51 9.40 -11.31
CA VAL A 99 20.74 8.59 -11.31
C VAL A 99 21.44 8.61 -9.96
N THR A 100 21.41 9.73 -9.23
CA THR A 100 21.97 9.84 -7.88
C THR A 100 21.01 9.40 -6.77
N LEU A 101 19.79 8.95 -7.12
CA LEU A 101 18.71 8.63 -6.18
C LEU A 101 18.42 9.78 -5.19
N ASP A 102 18.52 11.02 -5.67
CA ASP A 102 18.16 12.20 -4.90
C ASP A 102 16.65 12.44 -5.01
N LEU A 103 15.94 12.09 -3.93
CA LEU A 103 14.50 12.26 -3.83
C LEU A 103 14.10 13.73 -3.54
N GLY A 104 15.03 14.58 -3.10
CA GLY A 104 14.74 15.95 -2.69
C GLY A 104 14.03 16.07 -1.34
N THR A 105 13.27 17.16 -1.19
CA THR A 105 12.60 17.57 0.05
C THR A 105 11.09 17.68 -0.14
N SER A 106 10.33 17.33 0.89
CA SER A 106 8.89 17.51 0.97
C SER A 106 8.54 18.93 1.44
N LYS A 107 7.44 19.47 0.91
CA LYS A 107 6.85 20.74 1.36
C LYS A 107 5.71 20.57 2.36
N HIS A 108 5.09 19.38 2.39
CA HIS A 108 3.84 19.13 3.14
C HIS A 108 4.01 18.09 4.24
N MET A 109 5.15 17.40 4.31
CA MET A 109 5.40 16.36 5.28
C MET A 109 6.80 16.49 5.86
N THR A 110 6.91 16.20 7.15
CA THR A 110 8.16 16.04 7.86
C THR A 110 8.25 14.65 8.46
N SER A 111 9.48 14.22 8.73
CA SER A 111 9.77 13.02 9.49
C SER A 111 9.35 13.21 10.96
N PHE A 112 9.31 12.14 11.75
CA PHE A 112 9.07 12.22 13.19
C PHE A 112 10.13 13.06 13.91
N SER A 113 11.33 13.12 13.34
CA SER A 113 12.45 13.95 13.78
C SER A 113 12.39 15.41 13.28
N GLY A 114 11.43 15.77 12.42
CA GLY A 114 11.27 17.12 11.87
C GLY A 114 12.03 17.40 10.57
N SER A 115 12.74 16.41 10.00
CA SER A 115 13.41 16.54 8.70
C SER A 115 12.39 16.63 7.57
N ASN A 116 12.63 17.52 6.61
CA ASN A 116 11.83 17.61 5.38
C ASN A 116 12.42 16.80 4.22
N ARG A 117 13.52 16.07 4.42
CA ARG A 117 14.12 15.24 3.35
C ARG A 117 13.26 14.01 3.11
N ILE A 118 12.93 13.74 1.85
CA ILE A 118 12.03 12.62 1.50
C ILE A 118 12.62 11.27 1.91
N LYS A 119 13.95 11.11 1.77
CA LYS A 119 14.64 9.90 2.21
C LYS A 119 14.42 9.60 3.69
N ASP A 120 14.51 10.62 4.55
CA ASP A 120 14.36 10.44 6.00
C ASP A 120 12.92 10.03 6.35
N ILE A 121 11.93 10.67 5.72
CA ILE A 121 10.52 10.32 5.86
C ILE A 121 10.25 8.87 5.45
N ILE A 122 10.80 8.43 4.31
CA ILE A 122 10.62 7.07 3.80
C ILE A 122 11.27 6.05 4.72
N VAL A 123 12.52 6.28 5.15
CA VAL A 123 13.26 5.35 6.01
C VAL A 123 12.56 5.18 7.37
N GLU A 124 11.99 6.25 7.92
CA GLU A 124 11.23 6.18 9.16
C GLU A 124 9.89 5.44 9.01
N ARG A 125 9.22 5.53 7.84
CA ARG A 125 7.87 4.95 7.64
C ARG A 125 7.88 3.50 7.13
N ILE A 126 8.83 3.14 6.26
CA ILE A 126 8.90 1.79 5.64
C ILE A 126 8.75 0.66 6.67
N PRO A 127 9.49 0.65 7.80
CA PRO A 127 9.39 -0.46 8.75
C PRO A 127 7.97 -0.67 9.30
N TYR A 128 7.25 0.41 9.56
CA TYR A 128 5.87 0.35 10.08
C TYR A 128 4.89 -0.11 9.02
N THR A 129 5.01 0.41 7.79
CA THR A 129 4.23 -0.04 6.63
C THR A 129 4.42 -1.54 6.38
N VAL A 130 5.69 -1.99 6.35
CA VAL A 130 6.02 -3.41 6.15
C VAL A 130 5.48 -4.26 7.29
N MET A 131 5.66 -3.83 8.55
CA MET A 131 5.13 -4.55 9.71
C MET A 131 3.61 -4.71 9.62
N LEU A 132 2.89 -3.62 9.33
CA LEU A 132 1.44 -3.61 9.24
C LEU A 132 0.92 -4.54 8.14
N VAL A 133 1.38 -4.33 6.91
CA VAL A 133 0.87 -5.07 5.75
C VAL A 133 1.32 -6.53 5.79
N THR A 134 2.57 -6.81 6.20
CA THR A 134 3.05 -8.20 6.36
C THR A 134 2.23 -8.95 7.39
N THR A 135 1.92 -8.33 8.54
CA THR A 135 1.10 -8.95 9.58
C THR A 135 -0.28 -9.32 9.03
N ALA A 136 -0.94 -8.40 8.33
CA ALA A 136 -2.22 -8.67 7.69
C ALA A 136 -2.14 -9.80 6.65
N VAL A 137 -1.13 -9.78 5.78
CA VAL A 137 -0.90 -10.81 4.75
C VAL A 137 -0.71 -12.20 5.37
N VAL A 138 0.08 -12.31 6.44
CA VAL A 138 0.31 -13.59 7.13
C VAL A 138 -0.99 -14.10 7.76
N ILE A 139 -1.76 -13.24 8.43
CA ILE A 139 -3.05 -13.62 9.01
C ILE A 139 -4.03 -14.06 7.92
N VAL A 140 -4.13 -13.30 6.83
CA VAL A 140 -4.97 -13.62 5.66
C VAL A 140 -4.55 -14.95 5.03
N PHE A 141 -3.26 -15.23 4.94
CA PHE A 141 -2.76 -16.51 4.46
C PHE A 141 -3.17 -17.67 5.37
N ILE A 142 -3.03 -17.52 6.70
CA ILE A 142 -3.41 -18.56 7.67
C ILE A 142 -4.92 -18.82 7.62
N ILE A 143 -5.73 -17.75 7.63
CA ILE A 143 -7.20 -17.84 7.51
C ILE A 143 -7.58 -18.47 6.17
N GLY A 144 -7.02 -17.98 5.08
CA GLY A 144 -7.26 -18.47 3.73
C GLY A 144 -6.94 -19.95 3.59
N LEU A 145 -5.79 -20.39 4.12
CA LEU A 145 -5.36 -21.78 4.02
C LEU A 145 -6.25 -22.69 4.89
N GLY A 146 -6.58 -22.27 6.10
CA GLY A 146 -7.46 -23.02 7.01
C GLY A 146 -8.88 -23.17 6.45
N PHE A 147 -9.55 -22.05 6.19
CA PHE A 147 -10.92 -22.05 5.67
C PHE A 147 -10.99 -22.57 4.23
N GLY A 148 -10.02 -22.25 3.38
CA GLY A 148 -9.97 -22.73 2.01
C GLY A 148 -9.86 -24.25 1.94
N THR A 149 -9.02 -24.84 2.80
CA THR A 149 -8.92 -26.30 2.94
C THR A 149 -10.21 -26.91 3.45
N TRP A 150 -10.79 -26.36 4.52
CA TRP A 150 -12.03 -26.86 5.09
C TRP A 150 -13.22 -26.79 4.13
N LEU A 151 -13.32 -25.73 3.31
CA LEU A 151 -14.40 -25.58 2.34
C LEU A 151 -14.19 -26.42 1.08
N SER A 152 -12.94 -26.71 0.72
CA SER A 152 -12.64 -27.60 -0.42
C SER A 152 -13.20 -29.00 -0.23
N THR A 153 -13.41 -29.46 1.01
CA THR A 153 -14.04 -30.75 1.31
C THR A 153 -15.57 -30.68 1.41
N LYS A 154 -16.18 -29.50 1.28
CA LYS A 154 -17.61 -29.24 1.46
C LYS A 154 -18.22 -28.46 0.30
N VAL A 155 -17.78 -28.78 -0.92
CA VAL A 155 -18.22 -28.11 -2.15
C VAL A 155 -19.75 -28.11 -2.25
N GLY A 156 -20.33 -26.93 -2.52
CA GLY A 156 -21.77 -26.75 -2.68
C GLY A 156 -22.57 -26.61 -1.38
N SER A 157 -21.94 -26.79 -0.22
CA SER A 157 -22.57 -26.61 1.10
C SER A 157 -22.97 -25.16 1.38
N ILE A 158 -23.81 -24.93 2.40
CA ILE A 158 -24.21 -23.58 2.80
C ILE A 158 -23.00 -22.72 3.22
N TRP A 159 -21.99 -23.32 3.84
CA TRP A 159 -20.74 -22.65 4.22
C TRP A 159 -19.95 -22.20 3.00
N ASP A 160 -19.90 -23.05 1.98
CA ASP A 160 -19.23 -22.75 0.72
C ASP A 160 -19.88 -21.59 -0.04
N ARG A 161 -21.21 -21.57 -0.08
CA ARG A 161 -21.99 -20.45 -0.64
C ARG A 161 -21.82 -19.17 0.18
N GLY A 162 -21.85 -19.29 1.50
CA GLY A 162 -21.65 -18.15 2.42
C GLY A 162 -20.28 -17.50 2.25
N VAL A 163 -19.22 -18.29 2.10
CA VAL A 163 -17.89 -17.76 1.82
C VAL A 163 -17.76 -17.18 0.43
N SER A 164 -18.44 -17.75 -0.57
CA SER A 164 -18.48 -17.15 -1.91
C SER A 164 -19.12 -15.75 -1.88
N LEU A 165 -20.21 -15.59 -1.12
CA LEU A 165 -20.83 -14.28 -0.88
C LEU A 165 -19.89 -13.34 -0.11
N PHE A 166 -19.27 -13.82 0.98
CA PHE A 166 -18.30 -13.04 1.74
C PHE A 166 -17.13 -12.58 0.87
N SER A 167 -16.60 -13.46 0.00
CA SER A 167 -15.55 -13.10 -0.96
C SER A 167 -15.99 -11.98 -1.89
N ALA A 168 -17.22 -12.03 -2.41
CA ALA A 168 -17.75 -10.97 -3.27
C ALA A 168 -17.86 -9.64 -2.50
N ILE A 169 -18.36 -9.66 -1.26
CA ILE A 169 -18.49 -8.48 -0.40
C ILE A 169 -17.11 -7.90 -0.07
N SER A 170 -16.20 -8.72 0.45
CA SER A 170 -14.83 -8.32 0.79
C SER A 170 -14.10 -7.72 -0.40
N TYR A 171 -14.24 -8.31 -1.60
CA TYR A 171 -13.62 -7.80 -2.82
C TYR A 171 -14.24 -6.48 -3.30
N ALA A 172 -15.57 -6.33 -3.19
CA ALA A 172 -16.27 -5.13 -3.64
C ALA A 172 -16.14 -3.95 -2.66
N THR A 173 -15.84 -4.22 -1.39
CA THR A 173 -15.80 -3.20 -0.34
C THR A 173 -14.48 -2.41 -0.40
N PRO A 174 -14.52 -1.07 -0.57
CA PRO A 174 -13.31 -0.27 -0.51
C PRO A 174 -12.67 -0.33 0.88
N THR A 175 -11.36 -0.58 0.94
CA THR A 175 -10.62 -0.76 2.20
C THR A 175 -10.69 0.47 3.12
N TRP A 176 -10.59 1.68 2.56
CA TRP A 176 -10.70 2.93 3.32
C TRP A 176 -12.09 3.13 3.93
N TRP A 177 -13.15 2.72 3.24
CA TRP A 177 -14.52 2.84 3.74
C TRP A 177 -14.74 1.86 4.89
N LEU A 178 -14.21 0.64 4.76
CA LEU A 178 -14.22 -0.34 5.85
C LEU A 178 -13.40 0.17 7.05
N ALA A 179 -12.25 0.82 6.83
CA ALA A 179 -11.48 1.45 7.91
C ALA A 179 -12.32 2.47 8.67
N LEU A 180 -12.97 3.40 7.96
CA LEU A 180 -13.85 4.41 8.55
C LEU A 180 -14.99 3.79 9.38
N LEU A 181 -15.63 2.72 8.88
CA LEU A 181 -16.67 2.03 9.63
C LEU A 181 -16.14 1.39 10.91
N LEU A 182 -14.99 0.74 10.84
CA LEU A 182 -14.39 0.11 12.02
C LEU A 182 -13.95 1.17 13.04
N ILE A 183 -13.41 2.30 12.61
CA ILE A 183 -13.12 3.44 13.47
C ILE A 183 -14.41 3.97 14.13
N LEU A 184 -15.48 4.16 13.35
CA LEU A 184 -16.76 4.63 13.87
C LEU A 184 -17.32 3.68 14.94
N ILE A 185 -17.30 2.37 14.70
CA ILE A 185 -17.84 1.38 15.63
C ILE A 185 -16.93 1.26 16.86
N PHE A 186 -15.65 0.94 16.67
CA PHE A 186 -14.77 0.55 17.77
C PHE A 186 -14.12 1.72 18.49
N SER A 187 -13.86 2.83 17.80
CA SER A 187 -13.25 4.01 18.40
C SER A 187 -14.28 5.03 18.88
N TYR A 188 -15.26 5.37 18.05
CA TYR A 188 -16.23 6.41 18.40
C TYR A 188 -17.35 5.92 19.31
N TYR A 189 -18.06 4.85 18.92
CA TYR A 189 -19.20 4.32 19.70
C TYR A 189 -18.75 3.47 20.89
N LEU A 190 -17.92 2.46 20.66
CA LEU A 190 -17.50 1.53 21.71
C LEU A 190 -16.33 2.05 22.55
N ARG A 191 -15.50 2.96 22.00
CA ARG A 191 -14.33 3.57 22.69
C ARG A 191 -13.34 2.54 23.22
N VAL A 192 -13.20 1.41 22.51
CA VAL A 192 -12.35 0.27 22.89
C VAL A 192 -11.08 0.18 22.05
N LEU A 193 -10.95 0.95 20.98
CA LEU A 193 -9.75 0.96 20.13
C LEU A 193 -9.42 2.41 19.71
N PRO A 194 -8.14 2.75 19.51
CA PRO A 194 -7.73 4.08 19.10
C PRO A 194 -8.11 4.33 17.63
N TYR A 195 -8.47 5.56 17.29
CA TYR A 195 -8.87 5.91 15.91
C TYR A 195 -7.68 6.08 14.97
N GLY A 196 -6.47 6.28 15.49
CA GLY A 196 -5.28 6.50 14.67
C GLY A 196 -4.02 6.81 15.48
N GLY A 197 -2.94 7.10 14.76
CA GLY A 197 -1.61 7.35 15.33
C GLY A 197 -0.84 6.07 15.66
N LEU A 198 0.49 6.16 15.70
CA LEU A 198 1.37 5.01 15.99
C LEU A 198 1.39 4.63 17.48
N LEU A 199 1.20 5.62 18.37
CA LEU A 199 1.26 5.50 19.81
C LEU A 199 0.27 6.47 20.45
N SER A 200 -0.07 6.23 21.72
CA SER A 200 -0.85 7.14 22.56
C SER A 200 -0.15 8.50 22.76
N PRO A 201 -0.89 9.60 23.04
CA PRO A 201 -0.30 10.94 23.20
C PRO A 201 0.80 11.06 24.27
N ASN A 202 0.75 10.22 25.31
CA ASN A 202 1.80 10.11 26.32
C ASN A 202 2.28 8.65 26.36
N PRO A 203 3.14 8.24 25.41
CA PRO A 203 3.50 6.84 25.27
C PRO A 203 4.38 6.39 26.44
N PRO A 204 4.27 5.13 26.88
CA PRO A 204 5.17 4.58 27.86
C PRO A 204 6.63 4.71 27.42
N LYS A 205 7.52 5.03 28.37
CA LYS A 205 8.97 5.15 28.10
C LYS A 205 9.66 3.79 28.00
N GLU A 206 9.14 2.81 28.74
CA GLU A 206 9.66 1.44 28.76
C GLU A 206 9.33 0.71 27.45
N PHE A 207 10.25 -0.16 27.01
CA PHE A 207 10.12 -0.86 25.73
C PHE A 207 8.86 -1.73 25.64
N PHE A 208 8.59 -2.55 26.66
CA PHE A 208 7.51 -3.52 26.60
C PHE A 208 6.11 -2.86 26.64
N PRO A 209 5.81 -1.93 27.56
CA PRO A 209 4.54 -1.21 27.53
C PRO A 209 4.35 -0.38 26.25
N ARG A 210 5.42 0.20 25.70
CA ARG A 210 5.38 0.93 24.43
C ARG A 210 5.07 0.03 23.24
N LEU A 211 5.62 -1.19 23.23
CA LEU A 211 5.30 -2.20 22.22
C LEU A 211 3.82 -2.61 22.29
N MET A 212 3.28 -2.81 23.49
CA MET A 212 1.86 -3.14 23.67
C MET A 212 0.93 -2.01 23.21
N ASP A 213 1.29 -0.76 23.51
CA ASP A 213 0.58 0.42 23.01
C ASP A 213 0.60 0.47 21.47
N MET A 214 1.77 0.25 20.86
CA MET A 214 1.87 0.18 19.40
C MET A 214 1.02 -0.95 18.80
N LEU A 215 1.04 -2.15 19.39
CA LEU A 215 0.22 -3.28 18.92
C LEU A 215 -1.27 -2.96 19.03
N TYR A 216 -1.69 -2.34 20.13
CA TYR A 216 -3.07 -1.90 20.33
C TYR A 216 -3.52 -0.90 19.25
N HIS A 217 -2.65 0.02 18.86
CA HIS A 217 -2.88 0.95 17.74
C HIS A 217 -2.93 0.27 16.37
N THR A 218 -2.28 -0.88 16.20
CA THR A 218 -2.32 -1.63 14.93
C THR A 218 -3.54 -2.54 14.76
N ILE A 219 -4.32 -2.80 15.82
CA ILE A 219 -5.45 -3.76 15.76
C ILE A 219 -6.46 -3.37 14.68
N LEU A 220 -6.90 -2.10 14.66
CA LEU A 220 -7.90 -1.64 13.70
C LEU A 220 -7.39 -1.70 12.26
N PRO A 221 -6.24 -1.10 11.89
CA PRO A 221 -5.72 -1.20 10.54
C PRO A 221 -5.47 -2.64 10.07
N VAL A 222 -4.95 -3.52 10.94
CA VAL A 222 -4.77 -4.95 10.62
C VAL A 222 -6.11 -5.64 10.40
N ALA A 223 -7.09 -5.39 11.26
CA ALA A 223 -8.44 -5.96 11.12
C ALA A 223 -9.11 -5.51 9.82
N THR A 224 -8.97 -4.23 9.43
CA THR A 224 -9.45 -3.72 8.15
C THR A 224 -8.88 -4.51 6.98
N LEU A 225 -7.55 -4.64 6.93
CA LEU A 225 -6.88 -5.35 5.84
C LEU A 225 -7.27 -6.83 5.83
N VAL A 226 -7.35 -7.47 6.99
CA VAL A 226 -7.74 -8.88 7.10
C VAL A 226 -9.16 -9.11 6.61
N LEU A 227 -10.12 -8.28 7.01
CA LEU A 227 -11.52 -8.41 6.59
C LEU A 227 -11.71 -8.14 5.09
N ALA A 228 -11.00 -7.15 4.55
CA ALA A 228 -11.07 -6.82 3.13
C ALA A 228 -10.42 -7.88 2.23
N LEU A 229 -9.34 -8.53 2.69
CA LEU A 229 -8.56 -9.45 1.86
C LEU A 229 -8.88 -10.93 2.08
N SER A 230 -9.35 -11.31 3.27
CA SER A 230 -9.57 -12.72 3.63
C SER A 230 -10.61 -13.42 2.77
N GLY A 231 -11.72 -12.77 2.42
CA GLY A 231 -12.76 -13.37 1.58
C GLY A 231 -12.21 -13.87 0.25
N SER A 232 -11.50 -12.98 -0.46
CA SER A 232 -10.82 -13.30 -1.72
C SER A 232 -9.77 -14.40 -1.55
N ALA A 233 -8.96 -14.34 -0.49
CA ALA A 233 -7.92 -15.36 -0.24
C ALA A 233 -8.52 -16.75 0.02
N ILE A 234 -9.57 -16.85 0.84
CA ILE A 234 -10.27 -18.11 1.12
C ILE A 234 -10.82 -18.69 -0.19
N TYR A 235 -11.48 -17.85 -1.01
CA TYR A 235 -12.07 -18.28 -2.27
C TYR A 235 -11.00 -18.79 -3.26
N ILE A 236 -9.90 -18.05 -3.43
CA ILE A 236 -8.80 -18.45 -4.32
C ILE A 236 -8.19 -19.78 -3.86
N TYR A 237 -7.86 -19.93 -2.57
CA TYR A 237 -7.19 -21.15 -2.09
C TYR A 237 -8.12 -22.36 -2.15
N ARG A 238 -9.40 -22.17 -1.81
CA ARG A 238 -10.43 -23.19 -2.01
C ARG A 238 -10.53 -23.60 -3.49
N SER A 239 -10.53 -22.64 -4.41
CA SER A 239 -10.60 -22.92 -5.85
C SER A 239 -9.41 -23.74 -6.33
N ILE A 240 -8.19 -23.38 -5.92
CA ILE A 240 -6.96 -24.14 -6.21
C ILE A 240 -7.10 -25.58 -5.70
N LEU A 241 -7.52 -25.76 -4.44
CA LEU A 241 -7.64 -27.09 -3.83
C LEU A 241 -8.70 -27.96 -4.52
N VAL A 242 -9.85 -27.40 -4.88
CA VAL A 242 -10.90 -28.11 -5.62
C VAL A 242 -10.42 -28.45 -7.03
N SER A 243 -9.69 -27.55 -7.70
CA SER A 243 -9.09 -27.83 -9.01
C SER A 243 -8.12 -29.01 -8.93
N THR A 244 -7.19 -28.99 -7.97
CA THR A 244 -6.23 -30.09 -7.78
C THR A 244 -6.93 -31.40 -7.41
N ALA A 245 -8.01 -31.35 -6.62
CA ALA A 245 -8.79 -32.53 -6.24
C ALA A 245 -9.45 -33.25 -7.44
N ASN A 246 -9.63 -32.55 -8.56
CA ASN A 246 -10.18 -33.08 -9.80
C ASN A 246 -9.11 -33.55 -10.81
N GLU A 247 -7.82 -33.51 -10.46
CA GLU A 247 -6.75 -33.96 -11.34
C GLU A 247 -6.62 -35.49 -11.38
N ASP A 248 -6.18 -36.02 -12.53
CA ASP A 248 -6.10 -37.46 -12.80
C ASP A 248 -5.28 -38.22 -11.76
N PHE A 249 -4.18 -37.64 -11.29
CA PHE A 249 -3.32 -38.28 -10.31
C PHE A 249 -4.01 -38.46 -8.94
N VAL A 250 -4.98 -37.60 -8.59
CA VAL A 250 -5.82 -37.73 -7.39
C VAL A 250 -6.86 -38.82 -7.61
N THR A 251 -7.48 -38.88 -8.78
CA THR A 251 -8.42 -39.94 -9.17
C THR A 251 -7.75 -41.32 -9.11
N VAL A 252 -6.52 -41.44 -9.61
CA VAL A 252 -5.73 -42.68 -9.52
C VAL A 252 -5.39 -43.02 -8.07
N ALA A 253 -5.06 -42.04 -7.23
CA ALA A 253 -4.80 -42.26 -5.81
C ALA A 253 -6.03 -42.80 -5.07
N ARG A 254 -7.23 -42.29 -5.38
CA ARG A 254 -8.51 -42.80 -4.86
C ARG A 254 -8.83 -44.19 -5.41
N ALA A 255 -8.61 -44.45 -6.70
CA ALA A 255 -8.82 -45.76 -7.32
C ALA A 255 -7.93 -46.86 -6.71
N LYS A 256 -6.74 -46.49 -6.22
CA LYS A 256 -5.85 -47.38 -5.45
C LYS A 256 -6.35 -47.69 -4.03
N GLY A 257 -7.49 -47.13 -3.60
CA GLY A 257 -8.06 -47.37 -2.27
C GLY A 257 -7.30 -46.66 -1.14
N LEU A 258 -6.52 -45.63 -1.44
CA LEU A 258 -5.83 -44.87 -0.39
C LEU A 258 -6.84 -44.14 0.53
N PRO A 259 -6.56 -44.05 1.84
CA PRO A 259 -7.47 -43.39 2.77
C PRO A 259 -7.61 -41.90 2.44
N GLU A 260 -8.82 -41.35 2.55
CA GLU A 260 -9.12 -39.96 2.13
C GLU A 260 -8.24 -38.92 2.85
N ASN A 261 -7.86 -39.15 4.10
CA ASN A 261 -6.93 -38.28 4.83
C ASN A 261 -5.52 -38.23 4.17
N LEU A 262 -5.07 -39.36 3.61
CA LEU A 262 -3.81 -39.43 2.88
C LEU A 262 -3.94 -38.76 1.50
N VAL A 263 -5.06 -38.99 0.81
CA VAL A 263 -5.39 -38.31 -0.45
C VAL A 263 -5.38 -36.79 -0.25
N LEU A 264 -6.13 -36.29 0.73
CA LEU A 264 -6.21 -34.88 1.06
C LEU A 264 -4.84 -34.27 1.37
N ARG A 265 -4.07 -34.84 2.30
CA ARG A 265 -2.80 -34.23 2.73
C ARG A 265 -1.71 -34.34 1.67
N ARG A 266 -1.55 -35.51 1.05
CA ARG A 266 -0.40 -35.81 0.18
C ARG A 266 -0.65 -35.51 -1.29
N TYR A 267 -1.88 -35.70 -1.76
CA TYR A 267 -2.23 -35.58 -3.18
C TYR A 267 -3.03 -34.30 -3.50
N ILE A 268 -3.68 -33.67 -2.52
CA ILE A 268 -4.40 -32.41 -2.76
C ILE A 268 -3.63 -31.22 -2.18
N ILE A 269 -3.50 -31.14 -0.85
CA ILE A 269 -2.91 -29.98 -0.17
C ILE A 269 -1.46 -29.76 -0.60
N ARG A 270 -0.61 -30.81 -0.55
CA ARG A 270 0.83 -30.66 -0.81
C ARG A 270 1.13 -30.16 -2.24
N PRO A 271 0.49 -30.67 -3.32
CA PRO A 271 0.64 -30.08 -4.65
C PRO A 271 0.08 -28.65 -4.73
N SER A 272 -1.11 -28.40 -4.18
CA SER A 272 -1.74 -27.06 -4.19
C SER A 272 -0.97 -25.99 -3.42
N LEU A 273 -0.07 -26.36 -2.50
CA LEU A 273 0.74 -25.39 -1.76
C LEU A 273 1.65 -24.56 -2.66
N HIS A 274 2.08 -25.04 -3.83
CA HIS A 274 2.97 -24.26 -4.71
C HIS A 274 2.36 -22.93 -5.18
N PRO A 275 1.17 -22.91 -5.83
CA PRO A 275 0.51 -21.67 -6.21
C PRO A 275 0.07 -20.84 -4.98
N ILE A 276 -0.34 -21.49 -3.88
CA ILE A 276 -0.72 -20.78 -2.64
C ILE A 276 0.49 -20.04 -2.04
N LEU A 277 1.66 -20.68 -1.97
CA LEU A 277 2.89 -20.05 -1.51
C LEU A 277 3.36 -18.95 -2.45
N THR A 278 3.12 -19.07 -3.75
CA THR A 278 3.39 -17.99 -4.71
C THR A 278 2.57 -16.75 -4.36
N ASN A 279 1.27 -16.91 -4.05
CA ASN A 279 0.43 -15.79 -3.59
C ASN A 279 0.94 -15.18 -2.28
N LEU A 280 1.39 -16.00 -1.33
CA LEU A 280 2.01 -15.50 -0.10
C LEU A 280 3.26 -14.67 -0.39
N VAL A 281 4.18 -15.18 -1.20
CA VAL A 281 5.43 -14.48 -1.55
C VAL A 281 5.13 -13.17 -2.28
N LEU A 282 4.17 -13.17 -3.22
CA LEU A 282 3.74 -11.96 -3.91
C LEU A 282 3.09 -10.95 -2.95
N GLY A 283 2.26 -11.41 -2.00
CA GLY A 283 1.66 -10.56 -0.98
C GLY A 283 2.71 -9.95 -0.04
N LEU A 284 3.71 -10.74 0.38
CA LEU A 284 4.82 -10.27 1.19
C LEU A 284 5.69 -9.26 0.42
N ALA A 285 5.98 -9.50 -0.85
CA ALA A 285 6.67 -8.53 -1.69
C ALA A 285 5.85 -7.25 -1.88
N GLY A 286 4.53 -7.38 -2.04
CA GLY A 286 3.58 -6.28 -2.12
C GLY A 286 3.49 -5.43 -0.85
N SER A 287 3.87 -5.97 0.33
CA SER A 287 3.90 -5.21 1.58
C SER A 287 4.80 -3.98 1.54
N LEU A 288 5.84 -4.01 0.69
CA LEU A 288 6.75 -2.87 0.47
C LEU A 288 6.07 -1.67 -0.19
N THR A 289 4.98 -1.91 -0.93
CA THR A 289 4.19 -0.86 -1.59
C THR A 289 3.27 -0.13 -0.60
N GLY A 290 2.98 -0.76 0.54
CA GLY A 290 2.11 -0.22 1.58
C GLY A 290 0.62 -0.21 1.23
N ALA A 291 -0.18 0.29 2.18
CA ALA A 291 -1.63 0.42 2.06
C ALA A 291 -2.04 1.87 2.28
N ILE A 292 -1.61 2.78 1.40
CA ILE A 292 -1.72 4.25 1.56
C ILE A 292 -3.12 4.68 2.04
N LEU A 293 -4.18 4.17 1.42
CA LEU A 293 -5.55 4.54 1.77
C LEU A 293 -5.98 4.07 3.17
N THR A 294 -5.45 2.94 3.65
CA THR A 294 -5.72 2.43 5.00
C THR A 294 -4.79 3.05 6.04
N GLU A 295 -3.57 3.42 5.66
CA GLU A 295 -2.59 4.07 6.54
C GLU A 295 -2.89 5.56 6.78
N THR A 296 -3.66 6.18 5.87
CA THR A 296 -4.02 7.61 5.96
C THR A 296 -5.26 7.87 6.81
N VAL A 297 -6.15 6.88 6.89
CA VAL A 297 -7.47 6.99 7.53
C VAL A 297 -7.41 6.61 9.01
#